data_AF-A0AA95JGC6-F1
#
_entry.id   AF-A0AA95JGC6-F1
#
_cell.length_a   1.000
_cell.length_b   1.000
_cell.length_c   1.000
_cell.angle_alpha   90.00
_cell.angle_beta   90.00
_cell.angle_gamma   90.00
#
_symmetry.space_group_name_H-M   'P 1'
#
loop_
_entity.id
_entity.type
_entity.pdbx_description
1 polymer ?
#
loop_
_entity_poly.entity_id
_entity_poly.type
_entity_poly.pdbx_seq_one_letter_code
_entity_poly.pdbx_strand_id
1 'polypeptide(L)'
;MANSIIPFGTEHSVALHALVRRRAELDGDLERQQGKLRELHQAIQHLDAVLVLLKPDIDLSKIAPKRGRPLLAAAPGEITGIVVDHLREADGPVTSRALARAVVERRDLDLADMKLEVTMAKRVRACLRPLRLAGRVRAVPIEAGQQGWVLVTRQVKQAVAGATELGR
;
A
#
# COMPACT_ATOMS: atom_id res chain seq x y z
N MET A 1 -12.21 -27.97 35.89
CA MET A 1 -13.42 -27.21 35.48
C MET A 1 -13.02 -25.74 35.43
N ALA A 2 -12.94 -25.15 34.23
CA ALA A 2 -12.49 -23.76 34.09
C ALA A 2 -13.55 -22.85 34.70
N ASN A 3 -13.19 -22.16 35.78
CA ASN A 3 -14.01 -21.12 36.37
C ASN A 3 -14.14 -20.01 35.32
N SER A 4 -15.32 -19.87 34.72
CA SER A 4 -15.55 -18.84 33.70
C SER A 4 -15.25 -17.48 34.33
N ILE A 5 -14.23 -16.78 33.81
CA ILE A 5 -13.78 -15.47 34.33
C ILE A 5 -14.96 -14.48 34.37
N ILE A 6 -15.92 -14.66 33.47
CA ILE A 6 -17.19 -13.92 33.45
C ILE A 6 -18.32 -14.89 33.80
N PRO A 7 -19.04 -14.66 34.90
CA PRO A 7 -20.23 -15.44 35.25
C PRO A 7 -21.34 -15.30 34.19
N PHE A 8 -22.16 -16.34 34.02
CA PHE A 8 -23.36 -16.24 33.18
C PHE A 8 -24.39 -15.33 33.85
N GLY A 9 -24.97 -14.40 33.08
CA GLY A 9 -25.95 -13.42 33.59
C GLY A 9 -25.38 -12.02 33.86
N THR A 10 -24.08 -11.80 33.69
CA THR A 10 -23.51 -10.44 33.71
C THR A 10 -24.05 -9.63 32.52
N GLU A 11 -24.37 -8.36 32.75
CA GLU A 11 -24.71 -7.44 31.67
C GLU A 11 -23.61 -7.46 30.60
N HIS A 12 -24.00 -7.58 29.33
CA HIS A 12 -23.07 -7.71 28.20
C HIS A 12 -22.15 -8.95 28.25
N SER A 13 -22.53 -10.02 28.96
CA SER A 13 -21.74 -11.28 29.05
C SER A 13 -21.20 -11.78 27.71
N VAL A 14 -22.01 -11.76 26.65
CA VAL A 14 -21.58 -12.15 25.29
C VAL A 14 -20.40 -11.29 24.80
N ALA A 15 -20.48 -9.98 24.97
CA ALA A 15 -19.41 -9.05 24.57
C ALA A 15 -18.15 -9.26 25.41
N LEU A 16 -18.30 -9.48 26.72
CA LEU A 16 -17.18 -9.75 27.61
C LEU A 16 -16.46 -11.05 27.24
N HIS A 17 -17.20 -12.12 26.93
CA HIS A 17 -16.60 -13.39 26.46
C HIS A 17 -15.86 -13.23 25.13
N ALA A 18 -16.42 -12.46 24.19
CA ALA A 18 -15.77 -12.16 22.92
C ALA A 18 -14.45 -11.39 23.11
N LEU A 19 -14.43 -10.39 24.00
CA LEU A 19 -13.24 -9.62 24.32
C LEU A 19 -12.16 -10.45 25.00
N VAL A 20 -12.53 -11.32 25.95
CA VAL A 20 -11.57 -12.24 26.60
C VAL A 20 -10.94 -13.17 25.58
N ARG A 21 -11.74 -13.76 24.67
CA ARG A 21 -11.22 -14.57 23.57
C ARG A 21 -10.25 -13.78 22.70
N ARG A 22 -10.63 -12.55 22.30
CA ARG A 22 -9.77 -11.70 21.47
C ARG A 22 -8.45 -11.35 22.18
N ARG A 23 -8.49 -11.09 23.49
CA ARG A 23 -7.28 -10.82 24.28
C ARG A 23 -6.35 -12.02 24.30
N ALA A 24 -6.88 -13.23 24.49
CA ALA A 24 -6.10 -14.47 24.47
C ALA A 24 -5.46 -14.73 23.08
N GLU A 25 -6.20 -14.46 22.00
CA GLU A 25 -5.63 -14.52 20.64
C GLU A 25 -4.44 -13.56 20.47
N LEU A 26 -4.60 -12.32 20.94
CA LEU A 26 -3.53 -11.30 20.89
C LEU A 26 -2.32 -11.66 21.76
N ASP A 27 -2.53 -12.27 22.93
CA ASP A 27 -1.42 -12.74 23.77
C ASP A 27 -0.64 -13.88 23.08
N GLY A 28 -1.34 -14.81 22.41
CA GLY A 28 -0.69 -15.84 21.61
C GLY A 28 0.09 -15.27 20.42
N ASP A 29 -0.45 -14.25 19.74
CA ASP A 29 0.28 -13.51 18.70
C ASP A 29 1.55 -12.85 19.25
N LEU A 30 1.43 -12.18 20.40
CA LEU A 30 2.55 -11.52 21.05
C LEU A 30 3.66 -12.51 21.41
N GLU A 31 3.31 -13.65 22.00
CA GLU A 31 4.27 -14.69 22.37
C GLU A 31 5.02 -15.25 21.15
N ARG A 32 4.30 -15.50 20.04
CA ARG A 32 4.92 -15.92 18.76
C ARG A 32 5.94 -14.89 18.25
N GLN A 33 5.56 -13.60 18.26
CA GLN A 33 6.46 -12.53 17.80
C GLN A 33 7.69 -12.41 18.72
N GLN A 34 7.50 -12.52 20.03
CA GLN A 34 8.62 -12.54 20.98
C GLN A 34 9.56 -13.74 20.74
N GLY A 35 9.01 -14.91 20.41
CA GLY A 35 9.79 -16.07 19.97
C GLY A 35 10.66 -15.75 18.77
N LYS A 36 10.08 -15.11 17.74
CA LYS A 36 10.82 -14.70 16.55
C LYS A 36 11.92 -13.68 16.85
N LEU A 37 11.66 -12.72 17.74
CA LEU A 37 12.67 -11.77 18.19
C LEU A 37 13.85 -12.48 18.87
N ARG A 38 13.59 -13.49 19.71
CA ARG A 38 14.65 -14.29 20.35
C ARG A 38 15.49 -15.04 19.33
N GLU A 39 14.86 -15.70 18.35
CA GLU A 39 15.58 -16.40 17.27
C GLU A 39 16.49 -15.45 16.48
N LEU A 40 15.99 -14.27 16.11
CA LEU A 40 16.77 -13.27 15.38
C LEU A 40 17.96 -12.76 16.20
N HIS A 41 17.76 -12.46 17.48
CA HIS A 41 18.86 -12.07 18.37
C HIS A 41 19.93 -13.17 18.46
N GLN A 42 19.53 -14.43 18.60
CA GLN A 42 20.47 -15.54 18.66
C GLN A 42 21.26 -15.68 17.35
N ALA A 43 20.59 -15.55 16.20
CA ALA A 43 21.26 -15.58 14.91
C ALA A 43 22.28 -14.43 14.76
N ILE A 44 21.94 -13.22 15.22
CA ILE A 44 22.87 -12.07 15.23
C ILE A 44 24.08 -12.38 16.11
N GLN A 45 23.88 -12.89 17.33
CA GLN A 45 24.96 -13.25 18.25
C GLN A 45 25.90 -14.31 17.65
N HIS A 46 25.36 -15.32 16.96
CA HIS A 46 26.18 -16.31 16.26
C HIS A 46 27.02 -15.67 15.15
N LEU A 47 26.43 -14.74 14.37
CA LEU A 47 27.17 -14.03 13.33
C LEU A 47 28.26 -13.14 13.93
N ASP A 48 27.97 -12.43 15.00
CA ASP A 48 28.94 -11.59 15.72
C ASP A 48 30.13 -12.41 16.22
N ALA A 49 29.86 -13.60 16.79
CA ALA A 49 30.91 -14.52 17.24
C ALA A 49 31.81 -14.97 16.07
N VAL A 50 31.21 -15.30 14.92
CA VAL A 50 31.97 -15.68 13.71
C VAL A 50 32.78 -14.49 13.17
N LEU A 51 32.22 -13.28 13.18
CA LEU A 51 32.92 -12.08 12.73
C LEU A 51 34.17 -11.80 13.57
N VAL A 52 34.06 -11.90 14.90
CA VAL A 52 35.19 -11.73 15.82
C VAL A 52 36.22 -12.84 15.64
N LEU A 53 35.77 -14.08 15.42
CA LEU A 53 36.66 -15.22 15.14
C LEU A 53 37.50 -14.99 13.88
N LEU A 54 36.90 -14.43 12.82
CA LEU A 54 37.59 -14.16 11.55
C LEU A 54 38.44 -12.89 11.58
N LYS A 55 38.02 -11.89 12.36
CA LYS A 55 38.71 -10.61 12.50
C LYS A 55 38.55 -10.09 13.94
N PRO A 56 39.53 -10.36 14.83
CA PRO A 56 39.43 -9.96 16.24
C PRO A 56 39.27 -8.46 16.46
N ASP A 57 39.89 -7.63 15.63
CA ASP A 57 39.84 -6.17 15.74
C ASP A 57 38.61 -5.54 15.05
N ILE A 58 37.59 -6.33 14.72
CA ILE A 58 36.37 -5.80 14.08
C ILE A 58 35.53 -5.02 15.10
N ASP A 59 35.13 -3.81 14.70
CA ASP A 59 34.21 -2.99 15.48
C ASP A 59 32.77 -3.26 15.04
N LEU A 60 32.10 -4.19 15.74
CA LEU A 60 30.72 -4.60 15.45
C LEU A 60 29.72 -3.46 15.61
N SER A 61 30.02 -2.44 16.43
CA SER A 61 29.12 -1.30 16.65
C SER A 61 28.90 -0.45 15.38
N LYS A 62 29.80 -0.56 14.40
CA LYS A 62 29.70 0.11 13.10
C LYS A 62 28.81 -0.62 12.11
N ILE A 63 28.37 -1.84 12.41
CA ILE A 63 27.47 -2.60 11.53
C ILE A 63 26.06 -2.02 11.67
N ALA A 64 25.74 -1.06 10.80
CA ALA A 64 24.43 -0.43 10.80
C ALA A 64 23.35 -1.40 10.28
N PRO A 65 22.16 -1.44 10.92
CA PRO A 65 21.04 -2.23 10.42
C PRO A 65 20.68 -1.78 9.01
N LYS A 66 20.58 -2.73 8.07
CA LYS A 66 20.05 -2.43 6.74
C LYS A 66 18.62 -1.96 6.92
N ARG A 67 18.33 -0.74 6.46
CA ARG A 67 16.96 -0.20 6.46
C ARG A 67 16.08 -1.22 5.76
N GLY A 68 15.02 -1.68 6.45
CA GLY A 68 14.00 -2.51 5.85
C GLY A 68 13.49 -1.86 4.57
N ARG A 69 13.00 -2.68 3.64
CA ARG A 69 12.27 -2.20 2.46
C ARG A 69 11.25 -1.15 2.93
N PRO A 70 11.17 0.05 2.31
CA PRO A 70 10.26 1.10 2.79
C PRO A 70 8.86 0.52 3.01
N LEU A 71 8.19 0.89 4.11
CA LEU A 71 6.84 0.41 4.46
C LEU A 71 5.83 0.55 3.31
N LEU A 72 6.09 1.49 2.41
CA LEU A 72 5.29 1.78 1.22
C LEU A 72 5.85 1.16 -0.07
N ALA A 73 6.73 0.17 0.00
CA ALA A 73 7.29 -0.45 -1.19
C ALA A 73 6.21 -1.27 -1.89
N ALA A 74 5.71 -0.72 -2.98
CA ALA A 74 4.90 -1.47 -3.93
C ALA A 74 5.78 -2.55 -4.59
N ALA A 75 5.22 -3.72 -4.84
CA ALA A 75 5.82 -4.71 -5.71
C ALA A 75 6.05 -4.13 -7.11
N PRO A 76 7.02 -4.66 -7.88
CA PRO A 76 7.25 -4.22 -9.25
C PRO A 76 5.95 -4.26 -10.06
N GLY A 77 5.55 -3.12 -10.64
CA GLY A 77 4.34 -3.02 -11.45
C GLY A 77 3.01 -2.94 -10.70
N GLU A 78 2.96 -3.04 -9.37
CA GLU A 78 1.71 -2.97 -8.59
C GLU A 78 0.99 -1.63 -8.77
N ILE A 79 1.73 -0.51 -8.65
CA ILE A 79 1.17 0.84 -8.88
C ILE A 79 0.72 1.00 -10.34
N THR A 80 1.48 0.44 -11.28
CA THR A 80 1.15 0.49 -12.71
C THR A 80 -0.12 -0.28 -13.03
N GLY A 81 -0.30 -1.46 -12.41
CA GLY A 81 -1.53 -2.25 -12.51
C GLY A 81 -2.74 -1.47 -12.03
N ILE A 82 -2.69 -0.96 -10.80
CA ILE A 82 -3.80 -0.18 -10.20
C ILE A 82 -4.14 1.05 -11.07
N VAL A 83 -3.13 1.79 -11.53
CA VAL A 83 -3.35 2.96 -12.39
C VAL A 83 -4.01 2.57 -13.71
N VAL A 84 -3.56 1.51 -14.37
CA VAL A 84 -4.13 1.07 -15.65
C VAL A 84 -5.54 0.52 -15.46
N ASP A 85 -5.79 -0.25 -14.40
CA ASP A 85 -7.11 -0.80 -14.11
C ASP A 85 -8.11 0.31 -13.80
N HIS A 86 -7.72 1.31 -13.01
CA HIS A 86 -8.58 2.45 -12.75
C HIS A 86 -8.84 3.29 -14.02
N LEU A 87 -7.88 3.39 -14.93
CA LEU A 87 -8.09 4.03 -16.23
C LEU A 87 -8.97 3.18 -17.17
N ARG A 88 -9.03 1.86 -17.00
CA ARG A 88 -9.95 0.96 -17.72
C ARG A 88 -11.37 1.08 -17.18
N GLU A 89 -11.53 1.22 -15.87
CA GLU A 89 -12.84 1.32 -15.21
C GLU A 89 -13.47 2.70 -15.40
N ALA A 90 -12.70 3.78 -15.39
CA ALA A 90 -13.23 5.15 -15.46
C ALA A 90 -13.83 5.52 -16.83
N ASP A 91 -15.07 6.02 -16.84
CA ASP A 91 -15.81 6.43 -18.05
C ASP A 91 -15.33 7.74 -18.71
N GLY A 92 -14.32 8.38 -18.14
CA GLY A 92 -13.76 9.64 -18.65
C GLY A 92 -12.33 9.90 -18.20
N PRO A 93 -11.76 11.07 -18.57
CA PRO A 93 -10.41 11.46 -18.20
C PRO A 93 -10.22 11.52 -16.67
N VAL A 94 -9.20 10.82 -16.15
CA VAL A 94 -8.92 10.75 -14.71
C VAL A 94 -7.72 11.61 -14.35
N THR A 95 -7.81 12.41 -13.29
CA THR A 95 -6.70 13.24 -12.84
C THR A 95 -5.64 12.41 -12.11
N SER A 96 -4.39 12.91 -12.10
CA SER A 96 -3.30 12.25 -11.37
C SER A 96 -3.58 12.13 -9.86
N ARG A 97 -4.40 13.03 -9.31
CA ARG A 97 -4.79 13.02 -7.89
C ARG A 97 -5.85 11.96 -7.61
N ALA A 98 -6.85 11.82 -8.48
CA ALA A 98 -7.83 10.74 -8.38
C ALA A 98 -7.15 9.36 -8.50
N LEU A 99 -6.21 9.20 -9.43
CA LEU A 99 -5.40 7.98 -9.53
C LEU A 99 -4.55 7.72 -8.27
N ALA A 100 -4.01 8.77 -7.64
CA ALA A 100 -3.26 8.61 -6.38
C ALA A 100 -4.17 8.14 -5.24
N ARG A 101 -5.39 8.67 -5.14
CA ARG A 101 -6.38 8.25 -4.14
C ARG A 101 -6.78 6.79 -4.34
N ALA A 102 -7.02 6.37 -5.57
CA ALA A 102 -7.30 4.97 -5.89
C ALA A 102 -6.16 4.02 -5.50
N VAL A 103 -4.91 4.45 -5.64
CA VAL A 103 -3.73 3.68 -5.20
C VAL A 103 -3.63 3.60 -3.67
N VAL A 104 -4.02 4.65 -2.96
CA VAL A 104 -4.06 4.64 -1.49
C VAL A 104 -5.17 3.70 -0.99
N GLU A 105 -6.36 3.79 -1.59
CA GLU A 105 -7.52 2.97 -1.26
C GLU A 105 -7.28 1.48 -1.55
N ARG A 106 -6.81 1.11 -2.75
CA ARG A 106 -6.52 -0.30 -3.10
C ARG A 106 -5.38 -0.93 -2.28
N ARG A 107 -4.58 -0.12 -1.59
CA ARG A 107 -3.48 -0.60 -0.74
C ARG A 107 -3.83 -0.54 0.75
N ASP A 108 -5.09 -0.28 1.10
CA ASP A 108 -5.59 -0.14 2.47
C ASP A 108 -4.72 0.82 3.31
N LEU A 109 -4.27 1.89 2.67
CA LEU A 109 -3.44 2.91 3.28
C LEU A 109 -4.31 4.03 3.87
N ASP A 110 -3.79 4.71 4.88
CA ASP A 110 -4.52 5.79 5.54
C ASP A 110 -4.79 6.95 4.56
N LEU A 111 -6.08 7.13 4.23
CA LEU A 111 -6.59 8.19 3.36
C LEU A 111 -6.51 9.58 4.02
N ALA A 112 -6.34 9.67 5.33
CA ALA A 112 -6.21 10.92 6.06
C ALA A 112 -4.77 11.50 6.05
N ASP A 113 -3.77 10.69 5.68
CA ASP A 113 -2.38 11.16 5.60
C ASP A 113 -2.12 11.95 4.30
N MET A 114 -2.13 13.27 4.42
CA MET A 114 -1.82 14.18 3.30
C MET A 114 -0.40 13.99 2.74
N LYS A 115 0.59 13.60 3.56
CA LYS A 115 1.97 13.37 3.07
C LYS A 115 2.03 12.11 2.22
N LEU A 116 1.22 11.11 2.56
CA LEU A 116 1.07 9.88 1.80
C LEU A 116 0.44 10.14 0.43
N GLU A 117 -0.66 10.91 0.38
CA GLU A 117 -1.33 11.28 -0.87
C GLU A 117 -0.37 12.02 -1.83
N VAL A 118 0.43 12.97 -1.32
CA VAL A 118 1.44 13.70 -2.11
C VAL A 118 2.52 12.75 -2.65
N THR A 119 2.96 11.79 -1.82
CA THR A 119 3.97 10.81 -2.21
C THR A 119 3.45 9.86 -3.28
N MET A 120 2.20 9.40 -3.17
CA MET A 120 1.55 8.55 -4.16
C MET A 120 1.31 9.30 -5.47
N ALA A 121 0.89 10.57 -5.42
CA ALA A 121 0.73 11.39 -6.62
C ALA A 121 2.05 11.56 -7.39
N LYS A 122 3.20 11.70 -6.70
CA LYS A 122 4.52 11.72 -7.35
C LYS A 122 4.82 10.39 -8.04
N ARG A 123 4.54 9.25 -7.40
CA ARG A 123 4.75 7.92 -7.96
C ARG A 123 3.84 7.62 -9.16
N VAL A 124 2.57 8.03 -9.10
CA VAL A 124 1.62 7.92 -10.22
C VAL A 124 2.12 8.72 -11.42
N ARG A 125 2.57 9.97 -11.22
CA ARG A 125 3.17 10.77 -12.31
C ARG A 125 4.41 10.11 -12.91
N ALA A 126 5.28 9.54 -12.08
CA ALA A 126 6.45 8.80 -12.54
C ALA A 126 6.06 7.54 -13.35
N CYS A 127 4.97 6.86 -12.98
CA CYS A 127 4.42 5.70 -13.69
C CYS A 127 3.77 6.08 -15.03
N LEU A 128 3.09 7.22 -15.10
CA LEU A 128 2.40 7.67 -16.32
C LEU A 128 3.38 8.11 -17.41
N ARG A 129 4.58 8.58 -17.05
CA ARG A 129 5.61 9.00 -18.00
C ARG A 129 6.01 7.89 -18.99
N PRO A 130 6.45 6.69 -18.58
CA PRO A 130 6.78 5.61 -19.51
C PRO A 130 5.55 5.09 -20.26
N LEU A 131 4.37 5.04 -19.63
CA LEU A 131 3.13 4.63 -20.31
C LEU A 131 2.73 5.58 -21.44
N ARG A 132 2.95 6.89 -21.24
CA ARG A 132 2.76 7.92 -22.28
C ARG A 132 3.75 7.77 -23.41
N LEU A 133 5.04 7.56 -23.09
CA LEU A 133 6.09 7.34 -24.09
C LEU A 133 5.84 6.07 -24.92
N ALA A 134 5.29 5.03 -24.29
CA ALA A 134 4.88 3.81 -24.97
C ALA A 134 3.55 3.92 -25.73
N GLY A 135 2.92 5.11 -25.77
CA GLY A 135 1.66 5.34 -26.50
C GLY A 135 0.44 4.65 -25.89
N ARG A 136 0.50 4.19 -24.64
CA ARG A 136 -0.63 3.49 -23.97
C ARG A 136 -1.62 4.44 -23.33
N VAL A 137 -1.15 5.62 -22.91
CA VAL A 137 -1.95 6.64 -22.21
C VAL A 137 -1.72 8.01 -22.85
N ARG A 138 -2.77 8.82 -22.99
CA ARG A 138 -2.71 10.20 -23.48
C ARG A 138 -3.18 11.19 -22.43
N ALA A 139 -2.59 12.37 -22.42
CA ALA A 139 -3.06 13.50 -21.63
C ALA A 139 -4.18 14.24 -22.36
N VAL A 140 -5.29 14.51 -21.69
CA VAL A 140 -6.46 15.22 -22.20
C VAL A 140 -6.77 16.38 -21.24
N PRO A 141 -7.01 17.61 -21.73
CA PRO A 141 -7.45 18.71 -20.87
C PRO A 141 -8.84 18.42 -20.30
N ILE A 142 -9.02 18.63 -18.99
CA ILE A 142 -10.32 18.60 -18.32
C ILE A 142 -10.74 20.04 -18.05
N GLU A 143 -12.06 20.30 -18.06
CA GLU A 143 -12.71 21.62 -17.89
C GLU A 143 -12.19 22.45 -16.69
N ALA A 144 -11.61 21.81 -15.68
CA ALA A 144 -11.02 22.46 -14.50
C ALA A 144 -9.55 22.93 -14.68
N GLY A 145 -9.02 23.00 -15.90
CA GLY A 145 -7.61 23.37 -16.17
C GLY A 145 -6.59 22.30 -15.71
N GLN A 146 -7.07 21.12 -15.30
CA GLN A 146 -6.26 20.01 -14.87
C GLN A 146 -6.01 19.02 -16.01
N GLN A 147 -4.84 18.37 -16.01
CA GLN A 147 -4.52 17.32 -16.95
C GLN A 147 -5.18 15.99 -16.52
N GLY A 148 -6.05 15.48 -17.39
CA GLY A 148 -6.64 14.15 -17.32
C GLY A 148 -5.83 13.13 -18.11
N TRP A 149 -5.96 11.87 -17.73
CA TRP A 149 -5.31 10.73 -18.40
C TRP A 149 -6.37 9.75 -18.90
N VAL A 150 -6.18 9.25 -20.12
CA VAL A 150 -7.07 8.29 -20.78
C VAL A 150 -6.23 7.21 -21.50
N LEU A 151 -6.73 5.98 -21.51
CA LEU A 151 -6.15 4.90 -22.32
C LEU A 151 -6.44 5.11 -23.81
N VAL A 152 -5.42 4.93 -24.65
CA VAL A 152 -5.54 5.14 -26.10
C VAL A 152 -6.56 4.18 -26.74
N THR A 153 -6.81 3.02 -26.15
CA THR A 153 -7.76 2.02 -26.66
C THR A 153 -9.24 2.44 -26.55
N ARG A 154 -9.60 3.44 -25.74
CA ARG A 154 -11.00 3.84 -25.50
C ARG A 154 -11.50 4.93 -26.46
N GLN A 155 -10.64 5.53 -27.29
CA GLN A 155 -11.01 6.69 -28.10
C GLN A 155 -11.87 6.39 -29.35
N VAL A 156 -12.10 5.14 -29.75
CA VAL A 156 -12.94 4.85 -30.93
C VAL A 156 -14.42 5.24 -30.70
N LYS A 157 -14.89 5.33 -29.43
CA LYS A 157 -16.32 5.55 -29.15
C LYS A 157 -16.75 7.00 -28.86
N GLN A 158 -15.82 7.93 -28.63
CA GLN A 158 -16.17 9.32 -28.25
C GLN A 158 -16.00 10.37 -29.35
N ALA A 159 -15.41 10.01 -30.50
CA ALA A 159 -15.32 10.93 -31.64
C ALA A 159 -16.62 11.02 -32.47
N VAL A 160 -17.58 10.10 -32.29
CA VAL A 160 -18.83 10.05 -33.08
C VAL A 160 -20.00 10.79 -32.41
N ALA A 161 -19.90 11.13 -31.12
CA ALA A 161 -21.00 11.78 -30.40
C ALA A 161 -20.94 13.33 -30.38
N GLY A 162 -19.89 13.94 -30.93
CA GLY A 162 -19.69 15.40 -30.93
C GLY A 162 -19.88 16.09 -32.29
N ALA A 163 -20.32 15.36 -33.33
CA ALA A 163 -20.36 15.88 -34.71
C ALA A 163 -21.78 15.99 -35.31
N THR A 164 -22.83 15.79 -34.52
CA THR A 164 -24.21 16.03 -34.97
C THR A 164 -24.95 16.75 -33.86
N GLU A 165 -24.86 18.08 -33.88
CA GLU A 165 -25.93 19.03 -33.54
C GLU A 165 -25.37 20.46 -33.57
N LEU A 166 -25.10 20.94 -34.79
CA LEU A 166 -25.05 22.35 -35.16
C LEU A 166 -25.51 22.42 -36.61
N GLY A 167 -26.81 22.63 -36.81
CA GLY A 167 -27.37 22.79 -38.15
C GLY A 167 -28.88 22.64 -38.26
N ARG A 168 -29.66 23.56 -37.68
CA ARG A 168 -30.65 24.39 -38.37
C ARG A 168 -31.39 25.30 -37.40
#